data_AF-A0A060BLU6-F1
#
_entry.id   AF-A0A060BLU6-F1
#
_cell.length_a   1.000
_cell.length_b   1.000
_cell.length_c   1.000
_cell.angle_alpha   90.00
_cell.angle_beta   90.00
_cell.angle_gamma   90.00
#
_symmetry.space_group_name_H-M   'P 1'
#
loop_
_entity.id
_entity.type
_entity.pdbx_description
1 polymer ?
#
loop_
_entity_poly.entity_id
_entity_poly.type
_entity_poly.pdbx_seq_one_letter_code
_entity_poly.pdbx_strand_id
1 'polypeptide(L)' 'MGFKAYRFSVAWSRIFPKGNESEPNEAGLKFYDQLIDECLKYNIEPVVTISHYEMPLHLAKEY' A
#
# COMPACT_ATOMS: atom_id res chain seq x y z
N MET A 1 4.27 8.85 -22.03
CA MET A 1 4.31 9.39 -20.65
C MET A 1 5.72 9.43 -20.06
N GLY A 2 6.62 8.45 -20.31
CA GLY A 2 8.06 8.62 -20.05
C GLY A 2 8.42 8.87 -18.57
N PHE A 3 7.62 8.32 -17.66
CA PHE A 3 7.75 8.58 -16.23
C PHE A 3 9.07 8.05 -15.66
N LYS A 4 9.65 8.83 -14.75
CA LYS A 4 10.86 8.48 -14.00
C LYS A 4 10.56 7.96 -12.60
N ALA A 5 9.41 8.36 -12.06
CA ALA A 5 8.93 7.93 -10.77
C ALA A 5 7.40 7.79 -10.82
N TYR A 6 6.86 6.90 -10.01
CA TYR A 6 5.43 6.71 -9.83
C TYR A 6 5.11 6.73 -8.33
N ARG A 7 4.36 7.75 -7.92
CA ARG A 7 3.94 7.91 -6.53
C ARG A 7 2.58 7.25 -6.30
N PHE A 8 2.52 6.36 -5.33
CA PHE A 8 1.28 5.73 -4.87
C PHE A 8 1.24 5.65 -3.34
N SER A 9 0.06 5.36 -2.79
CA SER A 9 -0.10 5.10 -1.36
C SER A 9 -0.39 3.63 -1.10
N VAL A 10 0.05 3.16 0.07
CA VAL A 10 -0.30 1.84 0.56
C VAL A 10 -1.55 1.99 1.42
N ALA A 11 -2.65 1.41 0.95
CA ALA A 11 -3.88 1.30 1.72
C ALA A 11 -3.65 0.44 2.97
N TRP A 12 -3.68 1.09 4.13
CA TRP A 12 -3.50 0.42 5.42
C TRP A 12 -4.54 -0.69 5.59
N SER A 13 -5.81 -0.43 5.28
CA SER A 13 -6.90 -1.42 5.32
C SER A 13 -6.70 -2.63 4.40
N ARG A 14 -5.81 -2.55 3.40
CA ARG A 14 -5.47 -3.70 2.54
C ARG A 14 -4.48 -4.64 3.24
N ILE A 15 -3.58 -4.10 4.06
CA ILE A 15 -2.56 -4.85 4.80
C ILE A 15 -3.08 -5.29 6.18
N PHE A 16 -3.76 -4.40 6.90
CA PHE A 16 -4.40 -4.68 8.18
C PHE A 16 -5.87 -4.24 8.08
N PRO A 17 -6.79 -5.14 7.69
CA PRO A 17 -8.21 -4.82 7.47
C PRO A 17 -8.90 -4.10 8.62
N LYS A 18 -8.61 -4.52 9.85
CA LYS A 18 -9.09 -3.91 11.09
C LYS A 18 -8.07 -2.92 11.64
N GLY A 19 -6.78 -3.10 11.35
CA GLY A 19 -5.70 -2.22 11.78
C GLY A 19 -5.03 -2.65 13.08
N ASN A 20 -5.54 -3.71 13.72
CA ASN A 20 -5.06 -4.27 14.99
C ASN A 20 -4.73 -5.75 14.91
N GLU A 21 -4.75 -6.35 13.71
CA GLU A 21 -4.32 -7.73 13.52
C GLU A 21 -2.82 -7.91 13.82
N SER A 22 -2.46 -9.06 14.39
CA SER A 22 -1.06 -9.42 14.66
C SER A 22 -0.28 -9.79 13.41
N GLU A 23 -0.98 -10.26 12.37
CA GLU A 23 -0.40 -10.67 11.10
C GLU A 23 -0.98 -9.84 9.95
N PRO A 24 -0.15 -9.45 8.97
CA PRO A 24 -0.62 -8.74 7.80
C PRO A 24 -1.39 -9.66 6.84
N ASN A 25 -2.25 -9.07 6.02
CA ASN A 25 -2.90 -9.74 4.91
C ASN A 25 -1.91 -9.96 3.75
N GLU A 26 -1.44 -11.20 3.61
CA GLU A 26 -0.49 -11.63 2.58
C GLU A 26 -0.95 -11.30 1.15
N ALA A 27 -2.24 -11.42 0.85
CA ALA A 27 -2.76 -11.07 -0.47
C ALA A 27 -2.64 -9.55 -0.74
N GLY A 28 -2.70 -8.73 0.32
CA GLY A 28 -2.46 -7.30 0.26
C GLY A 28 -1.01 -6.96 -0.03
N LEU A 29 -0.07 -7.65 0.63
CA LEU A 29 1.38 -7.50 0.39
C LEU A 29 1.75 -7.89 -1.04
N LYS A 30 1.30 -9.07 -1.49
CA LYS A 30 1.55 -9.57 -2.85
C LYS A 30 1.09 -8.60 -3.94
N PHE A 31 0.01 -7.86 -3.72
CA PHE A 31 -0.45 -6.84 -4.66
C PHE A 31 0.58 -5.70 -4.82
N TYR A 32 1.17 -5.23 -3.72
CA TYR A 32 2.18 -4.17 -3.77
C TYR A 32 3.51 -4.68 -4.31
N ASP A 33 3.89 -5.93 -4.02
CA ASP A 33 5.05 -6.56 -4.66
C ASP A 33 4.91 -6.54 -6.17
N GLN A 34 3.77 -7.00 -6.70
CA GLN A 34 3.50 -6.99 -8.14
C GLN A 34 3.50 -5.57 -8.73
N LEU A 35 2.98 -4.57 -8.00
CA LEU A 35 2.98 -3.18 -8.44
C LEU A 35 4.40 -2.61 -8.52
N ILE A 36 5.22 -2.89 -7.50
CA ILE A 36 6.61 -2.44 -7.41
C ILE A 36 7.43 -3.12 -8.51
N ASP A 37 7.29 -4.44 -8.68
CA ASP A 37 7.98 -5.22 -9.71
C ASP A 37 7.68 -4.66 -11.12
N GLU A 38 6.42 -4.34 -11.40
CA GLU A 38 6.05 -3.76 -12.70
C GLU A 38 6.61 -2.33 -12.87
N CYS A 39 6.69 -1.53 -11.80
CA CYS A 39 7.35 -0.22 -11.88
C CYS A 39 8.85 -0.37 -12.20
N LEU A 40 9.54 -1.24 -11.48
CA LEU A 40 10.97 -1.48 -11.65
C LEU A 40 11.30 -2.05 -13.03
N LYS A 41 10.46 -2.93 -13.57
CA LYS A 41 10.57 -3.47 -14.94
C LYS A 41 10.60 -2.37 -16.01
N TYR A 42 9.92 -1.25 -15.78
CA TYR A 42 9.93 -0.10 -16.70
C TYR A 42 10.93 1.00 -16.31
N ASN A 43 11.84 0.74 -15.35
CA ASN A 43 12.75 1.74 -14.76
C ASN A 43 12.01 2.96 -14.20
N ILE A 44 10.86 2.73 -13.57
CA ILE A 44 10.08 3.75 -12.88
C ILE A 44 10.32 3.60 -11.38
N GLU A 45 10.83 4.65 -10.74
CA GLU A 45 11.08 4.64 -9.29
C GLU A 45 9.75 4.68 -8.51
N PRO A 46 9.43 3.67 -7.68
CA PRO A 46 8.24 3.69 -6.85
C PRO A 46 8.42 4.64 -5.66
N VAL A 47 7.51 5.61 -5.51
CA VAL A 47 7.49 6.55 -4.38
C VAL A 47 6.29 6.26 -3.50
N VAL A 48 6.52 5.66 -2.34
CA VAL A 48 5.45 5.15 -1.47
C VAL A 48 5.06 6.16 -0.40
N THR A 49 3.77 6.45 -0.30
CA THR A 49 3.18 7.18 0.83
C THR A 49 2.54 6.17 1.79
N ILE A 50 2.99 6.13 3.04
CA ILE A 50 2.57 5.11 4.04
C ILE A 50 1.14 5.34 4.54
N SER A 51 0.72 6.59 4.67
CA SER A 51 -0.64 6.96 5.07
C SER A 51 -1.12 8.15 4.26
N HIS A 52 -2.23 7.98 3.56
CA HIS A 52 -2.83 9.01 2.72
C HIS A 52 -4.33 9.15 3.04
N TYR A 53 -4.64 9.41 4.31
CA TYR A 53 -6.00 9.59 4.82
C TYR A 53 -6.91 8.35 4.66
N GLU A 54 -6.31 7.15 4.72
CA GLU A 54 -6.98 5.86 4.47
C GLU A 54 -6.87 4.89 5.67
N MET A 55 -6.98 5.44 6.88
CA MET A 55 -6.95 4.65 8.11
C MET A 55 -8.11 3.63 8.15
N PRO A 56 -7.90 2.40 8.64
CA PRO A 56 -8.97 1.43 8.79
C PRO A 56 -10.15 1.99 9.60
N LEU A 57 -11.36 1.81 9.08
CA LEU A 57 -12.59 2.31 9.71
C LEU A 57 -12.80 1.74 11.12
N HIS A 58 -12.29 0.54 11.38
CA HIS A 58 -12.36 -0.07 12.69
C HIS A 58 -11.62 0.76 13.75
N LEU A 59 -10.37 1.15 13.50
CA LEU A 59 -9.61 2.01 14.40
C LEU A 59 -10.30 3.35 14.65
N ALA A 60 -10.88 3.96 13.61
CA ALA A 60 -11.59 5.24 13.73
C ALA A 60 -12.91 5.17 14.53
N LYS A 61 -13.45 3.96 14.74
CA LYS A 61 -14.67 3.73 15.50
C LYS A 61 -14.40 3.26 16.92
N GLU A 62 -13.28 2.60 17.15
CA GLU A 62 -12.91 2.01 18.43
C GLU A 62 -12.17 3.00 19.35
N TYR A 63 -11.56 4.04 18.77
CA TYR A 63 -10.79 5.09 19.46
C TYR A 63 -11.25 6.49 19.02
#